data_AF-A0A0F9T8R8-F1
#
_entry.id   AF-A0A0F9T8R8-F1
#
_cell.length_a   1.000
_cell.length_b   1.000
_cell.length_c   1.000
_cell.angle_alpha   90.00
_cell.angle_beta   90.00
_cell.angle_gamma   90.00
#
_symmetry.space_group_name_H-M   'P 1'
#
loop_
_entity.id
_entity.type
_entity.pdbx_description
1 polymer ?
#
loop_
_entity_poly.entity_id
_entity_poly.type
_entity_poly.pdbx_seq_one_letter_code
_entity_poly.pdbx_strand_id
1 'polypeptide(L)'
;MSIRQLQPNEPIPKGEPRRYKNAAGYIRLRWSTKDGNYIEAYEHRVVTGAGPRMQVHHRNHDKSDNRLENLEILTSTAHGKTHRRINDSEIATMYASGLSIPAIHQRTGWDMGALSRSLKRSQTVVVQGERNRTRFDEATALAWYHNGMRVNRIAQWLGVGRGAVERMLKREGLPPFPVGAPKK
;
A
#
# COMPACT_ATOMS: atom_id res chain seq x y z
N MET A 1 -1.20 -21.26 27.67
CA MET A 1 -2.49 -20.95 27.01
C MET A 1 -2.21 -20.59 25.56
N SER A 2 -2.81 -21.30 24.61
CA SER A 2 -2.71 -20.97 23.18
C SER A 2 -4.03 -20.39 22.65
N ILE A 3 -3.93 -19.56 21.61
CA ILE A 3 -5.08 -19.02 20.88
C ILE A 3 -4.95 -19.48 19.43
N ARG A 4 -5.99 -20.10 18.89
CA ARG A 4 -6.05 -20.47 17.46
C ARG A 4 -7.29 -19.93 16.78
N GLN A 5 -7.24 -19.82 15.45
CA GLN A 5 -8.41 -19.48 14.64
C GLN A 5 -9.31 -20.70 14.45
N LEU A 6 -10.63 -20.47 14.45
CA LEU A 6 -11.64 -21.44 14.02
C LEU A 6 -11.45 -21.72 12.52
N GLN A 7 -11.33 -22.99 12.15
CA GLN A 7 -11.20 -23.36 10.75
C GLN A 7 -12.56 -23.28 10.03
N PRO A 8 -12.63 -22.95 8.73
CA PRO A 8 -13.90 -22.72 8.03
C PRO A 8 -14.91 -23.89 8.03
N ASN A 9 -14.45 -25.13 8.17
CA ASN A 9 -15.31 -26.33 8.22
C ASN A 9 -15.39 -26.94 9.62
N GLU A 10 -14.83 -26.26 10.63
CA GLU A 10 -14.90 -26.72 12.01
C GLU A 10 -16.23 -26.29 12.62
N PRO A 11 -16.91 -27.17 13.38
CA PRO A 11 -18.13 -26.79 14.08
C PRO A 11 -17.84 -25.66 15.07
N ILE A 12 -18.75 -24.68 15.15
CA ILE A 12 -18.65 -23.60 16.13
C ILE A 12 -18.66 -24.21 17.55
N PRO A 13 -17.71 -23.85 18.43
CA PRO A 13 -17.68 -24.36 19.79
C PRO A 13 -18.99 -24.06 20.54
N LYS A 14 -19.45 -25.02 21.36
CA LYS A 14 -20.61 -24.81 22.24
C LYS A 14 -20.29 -23.78 23.31
N GLY A 15 -21.31 -23.02 23.73
CA GLY A 15 -21.22 -22.00 24.78
C GLY A 15 -21.16 -20.57 24.22
N GLU A 16 -21.39 -19.60 25.11
CA GLU A 16 -21.39 -18.18 24.75
C GLU A 16 -19.95 -17.67 24.58
N PRO A 17 -19.58 -17.12 23.40
CA PRO A 17 -18.25 -16.54 23.22
C PRO A 17 -18.11 -15.20 23.95
N ARG A 18 -16.90 -14.88 24.37
CA ARG A 18 -16.53 -13.50 24.64
C ARG A 18 -16.45 -12.71 23.33
N ARG A 19 -17.23 -11.64 23.25
CA ARG A 19 -17.27 -10.71 22.12
C ARG A 19 -16.36 -9.49 22.38
N TYR A 20 -15.50 -9.14 21.44
CA TYR A 20 -14.63 -7.96 21.56
C TYR A 20 -14.22 -7.37 20.20
N LYS A 21 -13.87 -6.08 20.16
CA LYS A 21 -13.37 -5.38 18.96
C LYS A 21 -11.84 -5.44 18.91
N ASN A 22 -11.26 -5.81 17.78
CA ASN A 22 -9.80 -5.81 17.62
C ASN A 22 -9.26 -4.44 17.14
N ALA A 23 -7.94 -4.29 17.08
CA ALA A 23 -7.29 -3.05 16.63
C ALA A 23 -7.65 -2.64 15.18
N ALA A 24 -8.06 -3.59 14.33
CA ALA A 24 -8.50 -3.32 12.96
C ALA A 24 -10.00 -2.95 12.84
N GLY A 25 -10.72 -2.90 13.97
CA GLY A 25 -12.12 -2.52 14.07
C GLY A 25 -13.13 -3.66 13.88
N TYR A 26 -12.66 -4.90 13.66
CA TYR A 26 -13.55 -6.05 13.51
C TYR A 26 -13.99 -6.61 14.86
N ILE A 27 -15.22 -7.12 14.91
CA ILE A 27 -15.70 -7.91 16.05
C ILE A 27 -15.18 -9.36 15.94
N ARG A 28 -14.62 -9.82 17.05
CA ARG A 28 -14.07 -11.16 17.25
C ARG A 28 -14.87 -11.87 18.34
N LEU A 29 -15.08 -13.16 18.12
CA LEU A 29 -15.67 -14.08 19.08
C LEU A 29 -14.58 -15.00 19.59
N ARG A 30 -14.49 -15.20 20.91
CA ARG A 30 -13.52 -16.07 21.57
C ARG A 30 -14.23 -17.06 22.49
N TRP A 31 -14.01 -18.35 22.25
CA TRP A 31 -14.49 -19.44 23.10
C TRP A 31 -13.34 -20.04 23.89
N SER A 32 -13.56 -20.33 25.17
CA SER A 32 -12.65 -21.13 25.99
C SER A 32 -12.87 -22.62 25.73
N THR A 33 -11.80 -23.40 25.58
CA THR A 33 -11.86 -24.86 25.50
C THR A 33 -11.71 -25.49 26.88
N LYS A 34 -12.05 -26.77 27.02
CA LYS A 34 -11.90 -27.53 28.28
C LYS A 34 -10.44 -27.58 28.77
N ASP A 35 -9.49 -27.58 27.84
CA ASP A 35 -8.05 -27.64 28.12
C ASP A 35 -7.43 -26.27 28.47
N GLY A 36 -8.25 -25.24 28.68
CA GLY A 36 -7.77 -23.88 28.99
C GLY A 36 -7.15 -23.14 27.80
N ASN A 37 -7.40 -23.60 26.56
CA ASN A 37 -7.01 -22.89 25.34
C ASN A 37 -8.18 -22.05 24.81
N TYR A 38 -7.93 -21.25 23.77
CA TYR A 38 -8.96 -20.43 23.13
C TYR A 38 -9.07 -20.67 21.63
N ILE A 39 -10.31 -20.65 21.13
CA ILE A 39 -10.64 -20.62 19.71
C ILE A 39 -11.23 -19.26 19.40
N GLU A 40 -10.85 -18.66 18.29
CA GLU A 40 -11.40 -17.39 17.86
C GLU A 40 -11.87 -17.38 16.42
N ALA A 41 -12.91 -16.59 16.14
CA ALA A 41 -13.39 -16.33 14.80
C ALA A 41 -13.78 -14.86 14.63
N TYR A 42 -13.85 -14.41 13.39
CA TYR A 42 -14.51 -13.14 13.07
C TYR A 42 -16.02 -13.32 13.11
N GLU A 43 -16.73 -12.43 13.81
CA GLU A 43 -18.19 -12.51 13.96
C GLU A 43 -18.89 -12.55 12.60
N HIS A 44 -18.51 -11.66 11.67
CA HIS A 44 -19.09 -11.65 10.33
C HIS A 44 -18.95 -12.98 9.58
N ARG A 45 -17.86 -13.74 9.78
CA ARG A 45 -17.69 -15.04 9.11
C ARG A 45 -18.56 -16.12 9.74
N VAL A 46 -18.74 -16.06 11.06
CA VAL A 46 -19.59 -16.97 11.82
C VAL A 46 -21.06 -16.75 11.45
N VAL A 47 -21.49 -15.49 11.41
CA VAL A 47 -22.87 -15.12 11.04
C VAL A 47 -23.21 -15.53 9.61
N THR A 48 -22.29 -15.37 8.65
CA THR A 48 -22.57 -15.69 7.24
C THR A 48 -22.28 -17.15 6.85
N GLY A 49 -21.57 -17.92 7.69
CA GLY A 49 -21.09 -19.25 7.31
C GLY A 49 -20.14 -19.25 6.10
N ALA A 50 -19.34 -18.19 5.93
CA ALA A 50 -18.51 -18.04 4.72
C ALA A 50 -17.38 -19.08 4.65
N GLY A 51 -17.38 -19.89 3.59
CA GLY A 51 -16.37 -20.91 3.32
C GLY A 51 -14.93 -20.37 3.13
N PRO A 52 -13.91 -21.25 3.12
CA PRO A 52 -12.48 -20.88 3.19
C PRO A 52 -12.00 -19.96 2.06
N ARG A 53 -12.63 -20.02 0.89
CA ARG A 53 -12.25 -19.22 -0.30
C ARG A 53 -13.14 -18.00 -0.52
N MET A 54 -14.09 -17.78 0.39
CA MET A 54 -15.02 -16.65 0.33
C MET A 54 -14.58 -15.54 1.30
N GLN A 55 -14.82 -14.30 0.89
CA GLN A 55 -14.64 -13.10 1.69
C GLN A 55 -16.00 -12.55 2.09
N VAL A 56 -16.07 -11.94 3.27
CA VAL A 56 -17.28 -11.25 3.71
C VAL A 56 -17.02 -9.75 3.62
N HIS A 57 -17.90 -9.06 2.90
CA HIS A 57 -17.85 -7.62 2.69
C HIS A 57 -18.92 -6.93 3.52
N HIS A 58 -18.57 -5.85 4.21
CA HIS A 58 -19.51 -4.95 4.89
C HIS A 58 -19.97 -3.87 3.90
N ARG A 59 -21.25 -3.90 3.50
CA ARG A 59 -21.82 -2.96 2.50
C ARG A 59 -21.69 -1.50 2.93
N ASN A 60 -21.92 -1.21 4.21
CA ASN A 60 -21.80 0.14 4.78
C ASN A 60 -20.38 0.52 5.24
N HIS A 61 -19.39 -0.36 5.02
CA HIS A 61 -18.00 -0.21 5.44
C HIS A 61 -17.78 -0.13 6.98
N ASP A 62 -18.83 -0.30 7.80
CA ASP A 62 -18.72 -0.44 9.25
C ASP A 62 -18.46 -1.90 9.63
N LYS A 63 -17.22 -2.17 10.02
CA LYS A 63 -16.72 -3.51 10.41
C LYS A 63 -17.36 -4.05 11.70
N SER A 64 -18.11 -3.23 12.43
CA SER A 64 -18.82 -3.61 13.65
C SER A 64 -20.29 -3.97 13.44
N ASP A 65 -20.85 -3.63 12.28
CA ASP A 65 -22.22 -3.97 11.90
C ASP A 65 -22.26 -5.33 11.19
N ASN A 66 -22.47 -6.40 11.96
CA ASN A 66 -22.50 -7.78 11.47
C ASN A 66 -23.91 -8.33 11.26
N ARG A 67 -24.91 -7.46 11.06
CA ARG A 67 -26.26 -7.88 10.66
C ARG A 67 -26.23 -8.48 9.25
N LEU A 68 -27.00 -9.54 9.00
CA LEU A 68 -26.94 -10.29 7.73
C LEU A 68 -27.21 -9.41 6.50
N GLU A 69 -28.11 -8.44 6.62
CA GLU A 69 -28.44 -7.48 5.56
C GLU A 69 -27.28 -6.56 5.16
N ASN A 70 -26.30 -6.34 6.06
CA ASN A 70 -25.10 -5.54 5.80
C ASN A 70 -23.93 -6.37 5.25
N LEU A 71 -24.03 -7.69 5.27
CA LEU A 71 -22.95 -8.59 4.88
C LEU A 71 -23.19 -9.15 3.48
N GLU A 72 -22.12 -9.26 2.70
CA GLU A 72 -22.14 -9.88 1.38
C GLU A 72 -20.98 -10.86 1.24
N ILE A 73 -21.29 -12.10 0.87
CA ILE A 73 -20.27 -13.13 0.63
C ILE A 73 -19.79 -13.01 -0.82
N LEU A 74 -18.52 -12.70 -1.01
CA LEU A 74 -17.91 -12.50 -2.32
C LEU A 74 -16.75 -13.48 -2.53
N THR A 75 -16.47 -13.82 -3.78
CA THR A 75 -15.19 -14.46 -4.13
C THR A 75 -14.06 -13.47 -3.90
N SER A 76 -12.83 -13.95 -3.68
CA SER A 76 -11.65 -13.07 -3.53
C SER A 76 -11.52 -12.05 -4.68
N THR A 77 -11.77 -12.48 -5.92
CA THR A 77 -11.75 -11.60 -7.10
C THR A 77 -12.86 -10.55 -7.05
N ALA A 78 -14.10 -10.92 -6.69
CA ALA A 78 -15.21 -9.97 -6.60
C ALA A 78 -15.01 -8.97 -5.45
N HIS A 79 -14.58 -9.43 -4.27
CA HIS A 79 -14.24 -8.58 -3.13
C HIS A 79 -13.15 -7.57 -3.51
N GLY A 80 -12.10 -8.04 -4.20
CA GLY A 80 -11.07 -7.17 -4.74
C GLY A 80 -11.61 -6.12 -5.72
N LYS A 81 -12.61 -6.46 -6.55
CA LYS A 81 -13.27 -5.48 -7.44
C LYS A 81 -14.07 -4.44 -6.65
N THR A 82 -14.76 -4.82 -5.57
CA THR A 82 -15.54 -3.89 -4.73
C THR A 82 -14.63 -2.84 -4.09
N HIS A 83 -13.45 -3.24 -3.57
CA HIS A 83 -12.45 -2.31 -3.04
C HIS A 83 -11.68 -1.52 -4.10
N ARG A 84 -11.85 -1.85 -5.38
CA ARG A 84 -11.13 -1.23 -6.51
C ARG A 84 -11.95 -0.22 -7.29
N ARG A 85 -13.17 0.11 -6.86
CA ARG A 85 -14.03 1.07 -7.59
C ARG A 85 -13.60 2.51 -7.33
N ILE A 86 -12.40 2.84 -7.78
CA ILE A 86 -12.12 4.18 -8.28
C ILE A 86 -12.94 4.31 -9.56
N ASN A 87 -13.75 5.36 -9.64
CA ASN A 87 -14.46 5.69 -10.86
C ASN A 87 -13.45 6.29 -11.86
N ASP A 88 -12.96 5.45 -12.77
CA ASP A 88 -11.87 5.83 -13.68
C ASP A 88 -12.24 7.06 -14.54
N SER A 89 -13.50 7.21 -14.96
CA SER A 89 -13.95 8.39 -15.74
C SER A 89 -13.99 9.66 -14.89
N GLU A 90 -14.39 9.55 -13.62
CA GLU A 90 -14.42 10.68 -12.69
C GLU A 90 -12.99 11.16 -12.38
N ILE A 91 -12.06 10.24 -12.11
CA ILE A 91 -10.65 10.60 -11.88
C ILE A 91 -10.03 11.20 -13.14
N ALA A 92 -10.31 10.64 -14.32
CA ALA A 92 -9.87 11.21 -15.58
C ALA A 92 -10.43 12.62 -15.81
N THR A 93 -11.70 12.86 -15.46
CA THR A 93 -12.33 14.19 -15.55
C THR A 93 -11.68 15.18 -14.60
N MET A 94 -11.44 14.80 -13.34
CA MET A 94 -10.72 15.64 -12.39
C MET A 94 -9.32 16.00 -12.90
N TYR A 95 -8.58 15.03 -13.43
CA TYR A 95 -7.24 15.27 -13.97
C TYR A 95 -7.27 16.17 -15.22
N ALA A 96 -8.19 15.92 -16.15
CA ALA A 96 -8.37 16.73 -17.36
C ALA A 96 -8.77 18.19 -17.04
N SER A 97 -9.43 18.42 -15.90
CA SER A 97 -9.70 19.77 -15.39
C SER A 97 -8.49 20.48 -14.77
N GLY A 98 -7.31 19.85 -14.79
CA GLY A 98 -6.04 20.43 -14.33
C GLY A 98 -5.65 20.06 -12.91
N LEU A 99 -6.43 19.22 -12.21
CA LEU A 99 -6.03 18.77 -10.87
C LEU A 99 -4.85 17.79 -10.96
N SER A 100 -3.84 18.04 -10.12
CA SER A 100 -2.72 17.10 -9.94
C SER A 100 -3.19 15.86 -9.16
N ILE A 101 -2.49 14.73 -9.33
CA ILE A 101 -2.77 13.49 -8.55
C ILE A 101 -2.77 13.76 -7.03
N PRO A 102 -1.84 14.54 -6.45
CA PRO A 102 -1.91 14.93 -5.04
C PRO A 102 -3.19 15.68 -4.67
N ALA A 103 -3.69 16.59 -5.51
CA ALA A 103 -4.93 17.32 -5.26
C ALA A 103 -6.15 16.38 -5.30
N ILE A 104 -6.18 15.44 -6.26
CA ILE A 104 -7.23 14.41 -6.34
C ILE A 104 -7.19 13.49 -5.11
N HIS A 105 -6.00 13.11 -4.64
CA HIS A 105 -5.82 12.32 -3.41
C HIS A 105 -6.41 13.04 -2.19
N GLN A 106 -6.06 14.31 -1.98
CA GLN A 106 -6.61 15.10 -0.86
C GLN A 106 -8.12 15.25 -0.94
N ARG A 107 -8.67 15.44 -2.15
CA ARG A 107 -10.11 15.63 -2.37
C ARG A 107 -10.92 14.35 -2.16
N THR A 108 -10.38 13.20 -2.53
CA THR A 108 -11.14 11.94 -2.62
C THR A 108 -10.75 10.91 -1.55
N GLY A 109 -9.60 11.08 -0.90
CA GLY A 109 -9.04 10.12 0.05
C GLY A 109 -8.42 8.86 -0.59
N TRP A 110 -8.47 8.70 -1.92
CA TRP A 110 -7.91 7.53 -2.60
C TRP A 110 -6.39 7.53 -2.61
N ASP A 111 -5.79 6.36 -2.41
CA ASP A 111 -4.33 6.16 -2.53
C ASP A 111 -3.77 6.70 -3.86
N MET A 112 -2.65 7.43 -3.80
CA MET A 112 -2.02 8.04 -4.97
C MET A 112 -1.63 7.02 -6.05
N GLY A 113 -1.17 5.83 -5.66
CA GLY A 113 -0.85 4.75 -6.60
C GLY A 113 -2.10 4.21 -7.29
N ALA A 114 -3.22 4.16 -6.58
CA ALA A 114 -4.50 3.74 -7.13
C ALA A 114 -5.04 4.77 -8.15
N LEU A 115 -4.92 6.07 -7.86
CA LEU A 115 -5.24 7.16 -8.79
C LEU A 115 -4.37 7.10 -10.06
N SER A 116 -3.05 6.91 -9.91
CA SER A 116 -2.14 6.77 -11.05
C SER A 116 -2.49 5.58 -11.95
N ARG A 117 -2.81 4.43 -11.34
CA ARG A 117 -3.28 3.25 -12.09
C ARG A 117 -4.62 3.49 -12.77
N SER A 118 -5.51 4.25 -12.15
CA SER A 118 -6.81 4.65 -12.71
C SER A 118 -6.63 5.49 -13.97
N LEU A 119 -5.82 6.54 -13.92
CA LEU A 119 -5.49 7.37 -15.09
C LEU A 119 -4.86 6.58 -16.23
N LYS A 120 -4.01 5.60 -15.91
CA LYS A 120 -3.44 4.70 -16.92
C LYS A 120 -4.50 3.82 -17.59
N ARG A 121 -5.50 3.33 -16.83
CA ARG A 121 -6.59 2.52 -17.37
C ARG A 121 -7.57 3.32 -18.23
N SER A 122 -7.82 4.58 -17.87
CA SER A 122 -8.65 5.50 -18.65
C SER A 122 -7.97 6.01 -19.93
N GLN A 123 -6.76 5.53 -20.25
CA GLN A 123 -5.94 5.98 -21.38
C GLN A 123 -5.66 7.50 -21.35
N THR A 124 -5.78 8.13 -20.18
CA THR A 124 -5.46 9.54 -20.01
C THR A 124 -3.95 9.71 -20.08
N VAL A 125 -3.47 10.60 -20.96
CA VAL A 125 -2.05 10.94 -21.04
C VAL A 125 -1.69 11.67 -19.75
N VAL A 126 -1.05 10.96 -18.83
CA VAL A 126 -0.53 11.57 -17.61
C VAL A 126 0.68 12.40 -18.02
N VAL A 127 0.51 13.72 -17.99
CA VAL A 127 1.62 14.66 -18.13
C VAL A 127 2.51 14.43 -16.91
N GLN A 128 3.65 13.77 -17.14
CA GLN A 128 4.69 13.75 -16.14
C GLN A 128 5.17 15.18 -16.02
N GLY A 129 4.78 15.85 -14.92
CA GLY A 129 5.34 17.16 -14.60
C GLY A 129 6.86 17.06 -14.65
N GLU A 130 7.52 18.13 -15.10
CA GLU A 130 8.98 18.21 -15.02
C GLU A 130 9.38 17.84 -13.60
N ARG A 131 10.07 16.70 -13.46
CA ARG A 131 10.63 16.34 -12.17
C ARG A 131 11.57 17.48 -11.84
N ASN A 132 11.30 18.19 -10.74
CA ASN A 132 12.18 19.24 -10.24
C ASN A 132 13.50 18.57 -9.82
N ARG A 133 14.37 18.36 -10.81
CA ARG A 133 15.70 17.82 -10.61
C ARG A 133 16.48 18.95 -9.99
N THR A 134 16.95 18.76 -8.76
CA THR A 134 17.90 19.66 -8.15
C THR A 134 19.04 19.87 -9.13
N ARG A 135 19.15 21.09 -9.67
CA ARG A 135 20.26 21.46 -10.54
C ARG A 135 21.48 21.61 -9.64
N PHE A 136 22.59 21.00 -10.04
CA PHE A 136 23.88 21.17 -9.39
C PHE A 136 24.94 21.29 -10.48
N ASP A 137 26.10 21.83 -10.09
CA ASP A 137 27.24 21.96 -10.99
C ASP A 137 27.84 20.58 -11.29
N GLU A 138 27.42 19.99 -12.41
CA GLU A 138 27.87 18.67 -12.85
C GLU A 138 29.36 18.68 -13.25
N ALA A 139 29.88 19.81 -13.74
CA ALA A 139 31.30 19.93 -14.12
C ALA A 139 32.19 19.85 -12.88
N THR A 140 31.83 20.57 -11.82
CA THR A 140 32.50 20.47 -10.52
C THR A 140 32.42 19.05 -9.93
N ALA A 141 31.24 18.41 -10.03
CA ALA A 141 31.05 17.03 -9.57
C ALA A 141 31.97 16.04 -10.29
N LEU A 142 32.09 16.15 -11.62
CA LEU A 142 32.97 15.30 -12.44
C LEU A 142 34.44 15.53 -12.13
N ALA A 143 34.85 16.79 -11.98
CA ALA A 143 36.23 17.13 -11.59
C ALA A 143 36.60 16.47 -10.25
N TRP A 144 35.75 16.59 -9.23
CA TRP A 144 36.00 15.94 -7.94
C TRP A 144 36.02 14.42 -8.04
N TYR A 145 35.16 13.83 -8.88
CA TYR A 145 35.16 12.38 -9.11
C TYR A 145 36.47 11.89 -9.73
N HIS A 146 36.99 12.57 -10.76
CA HIS A 146 38.28 12.23 -11.37
C HIS A 146 39.47 12.42 -10.42
N ASN A 147 39.36 13.31 -9.43
CA ASN A 147 40.31 13.46 -8.33
C ASN A 147 40.14 12.38 -7.22
N GLY A 148 39.35 11.33 -7.47
CA GLY A 148 39.17 10.21 -6.55
C GLY A 148 38.19 10.49 -5.39
N MET A 149 37.46 11.61 -5.43
CA MET A 149 36.47 11.90 -4.40
C MET A 149 35.28 10.93 -4.50
N ARG A 150 34.89 10.37 -3.35
CA ARG A 150 33.74 9.46 -3.27
C ARG A 150 32.42 10.21 -3.50
N VAL A 151 31.48 9.58 -4.18
CA VAL A 151 30.14 10.11 -4.52
C VAL A 151 29.40 10.71 -3.33
N ASN A 152 29.44 10.07 -2.16
CA ASN A 152 28.78 10.60 -0.95
C ASN A 152 29.32 11.97 -0.56
N ARG A 153 30.63 12.18 -0.69
CA ARG A 153 31.29 13.45 -0.33
C ARG A 153 30.98 14.52 -1.36
N ILE A 154 30.98 14.17 -2.65
CA ILE A 154 30.54 15.05 -3.74
C ILE A 154 29.09 15.52 -3.50
N ALA A 155 28.19 14.58 -3.22
CA ALA A 155 26.78 14.87 -2.96
C ALA A 155 26.58 15.79 -1.74
N GLN A 156 27.33 15.54 -0.66
CA GLN A 156 27.34 16.40 0.53
C GLN A 156 27.80 17.82 0.22
N TRP A 157 28.91 17.98 -0.52
CA TRP A 157 29.45 19.30 -0.88
C TRP A 157 28.53 20.09 -1.82
N LEU A 158 27.83 19.42 -2.72
CA LEU A 158 26.89 20.04 -3.66
C LEU A 158 25.49 20.26 -3.08
N GLY A 159 25.23 19.81 -1.85
CA GLY A 159 23.90 19.90 -1.23
C GLY A 159 22.83 19.11 -1.97
N VAL A 160 23.19 18.00 -2.63
CA VAL A 160 22.25 17.16 -3.40
C VAL A 160 22.20 15.73 -2.86
N GLY A 161 21.13 15.01 -3.19
CA GLY A 161 21.04 13.59 -2.86
C GLY A 161 22.09 12.77 -3.62
N ARG A 162 22.70 11.79 -2.95
CA ARG A 162 23.67 10.82 -3.52
C ARG A 162 23.24 10.28 -4.89
N GLY A 163 21.99 9.84 -5.01
CA GLY A 163 21.46 9.28 -6.26
C GLY A 163 21.42 10.27 -7.43
N ALA A 164 21.43 11.58 -7.18
CA ALA A 164 21.53 12.59 -8.24
C ALA A 164 22.92 12.55 -8.89
N VAL A 165 23.97 12.48 -8.07
CA VAL A 165 25.36 12.34 -8.53
C VAL A 165 25.58 10.99 -9.22
N GLU A 166 25.07 9.89 -8.67
CA GLU A 166 25.20 8.55 -9.30
C GLU A 166 24.53 8.49 -10.68
N ARG A 167 23.35 9.10 -10.83
CA ARG A 167 22.66 9.18 -12.13
C ARG A 167 23.43 10.04 -13.14
N MET A 168 24.06 11.11 -12.68
CA MET A 168 24.93 11.94 -13.52
C MET A 168 26.15 11.11 -13.98
N LEU A 169 26.88 10.46 -13.06
CA LEU A 169 28.04 9.63 -13.41
C LEU A 169 27.66 8.50 -14.38
N LYS A 170 26.53 7.83 -14.14
CA LYS A 170 26.02 6.77 -15.03
C LYS A 170 25.75 7.30 -16.45
N ARG A 171 25.25 8.53 -16.58
CA ARG A 171 25.00 9.16 -17.88
C ARG A 171 26.30 9.45 -18.63
N GLU A 172 27.37 9.78 -17.91
CA GLU A 172 28.73 9.94 -18.44
C GLU A 172 29.48 8.60 -18.62
N GLY A 173 28.81 7.46 -18.44
CA GLY A 173 29.43 6.14 -18.57
C GLY A 173 30.43 5.79 -17.45
N LEU A 174 30.42 6.53 -16.35
CA LEU A 174 31.32 6.31 -15.21
C LEU A 174 30.67 5.38 -14.16
N PRO A 175 31.46 4.48 -13.54
CA PRO A 175 30.97 3.70 -12.42
C PRO A 175 30.66 4.61 -11.20
N PRO A 176 29.89 4.14 -10.21
CA PRO A 176 29.62 4.91 -8.99
C PRO A 176 30.85 4.99 -8.04
N PHE A 177 31.93 4.29 -8.36
CA PHE A 177 33.16 4.27 -7.56
C PHE A 177 34.35 4.65 -8.45
N PRO A 178 35.14 5.67 -8.09
CA PRO A 178 36.33 6.02 -8.85
C PRO A 178 37.26 4.81 -8.94
N VAL A 179 37.69 4.48 -10.15
CA VAL A 179 38.67 3.42 -10.38
C VAL A 179 39.95 3.80 -9.63
N GLY A 180 40.40 2.96 -8.69
CA GLY A 180 41.58 3.22 -7.86
C GLY A 180 41.31 3.93 -6.53
N ALA A 181 40.07 4.27 -6.19
CA ALA A 181 39.77 4.75 -4.84
C ALA A 181 40.05 3.63 -3.81
N PRO A 182 40.80 3.91 -2.71
CA PRO A 182 41.08 2.89 -1.71
C PRO A 182 39.77 2.36 -1.14
N LYS A 183 39.60 1.03 -1.11
CA LYS A 183 38.51 0.39 -0.36
C LYS A 183 38.75 0.72 1.12
N LYS A 184 37.81 1.42 1.75
CA LYS A 184 37.76 1.57 3.20
C LYS A 184 36.77 0.55 3.71
#